data_AF-A0A925MBU6-F1
#
_entry.id   AF-A0A925MBU6-F1
#
_cell.length_a   1.000
_cell.length_b   1.000
_cell.length_c   1.000
_cell.angle_alpha   90.00
_cell.angle_beta   90.00
_cell.angle_gamma   90.00
#
_symmetry.space_group_name_H-M   'P 1'
#
loop_
_entity.id
_entity.type
_entity.pdbx_description
1 polymer ?
#
loop_
_entity_poly.entity_id
_entity_poly.type
_entity_poly.pdbx_seq_one_letter_code
_entity_poly.pdbx_strand_id
1 'polypeptide(L)'
;MKRIALGVLAVIAMTTPGRATAQNVQQQAYESKRSELVKELQQTQSQLAEVRSARLQLAARIETVIAQMLQQRAQALLMSNEQNALQQLDAILTSSQDNLLAQRDRFTSIGDAVRQRSGAMLVVLLRADSSASQAMLGAATLQVDNAAVQDRTYNTTTNNALAMGAVDQLYRSNVLPTSHTVTLQITVNGTPMTQTVNVNASGETVTYVQFAVRNGQVVPTTWTSRGTTPF
;
A
#
# COMPACT_ATOMS: atom_id res chain seq x y z
N MET A 1 -45.49 44.20 -39.82
CA MET A 1 -46.24 43.92 -41.07
C MET A 1 -46.40 45.22 -41.85
N LYS A 2 -45.68 45.39 -42.97
CA LYS A 2 -45.93 46.47 -43.93
C LYS A 2 -45.70 45.92 -45.34
N ARG A 3 -46.82 45.65 -46.02
CA ARG A 3 -46.93 45.58 -47.48
C ARG A 3 -47.08 47.01 -48.01
N ILE A 4 -46.75 47.23 -49.27
CA ILE A 4 -47.29 48.18 -50.26
C ILE A 4 -46.15 48.45 -51.26
N ALA A 5 -46.27 48.44 -52.58
CA ALA A 5 -47.18 47.84 -53.56
C ALA A 5 -46.50 48.17 -54.91
N LEU A 6 -46.46 47.22 -55.85
CA LEU A 6 -46.20 47.54 -57.25
C LEU A 6 -47.43 48.26 -57.83
N GLY A 7 -47.21 49.23 -58.73
CA GLY A 7 -48.25 49.85 -59.54
C GLY A 7 -47.66 50.56 -60.75
N VAL A 8 -47.78 49.93 -61.91
CA VAL A 8 -47.48 50.44 -63.26
C VAL A 8 -48.74 51.07 -63.83
N LEU A 9 -48.64 52.19 -64.58
CA LEU A 9 -49.53 52.68 -65.68
C LEU A 9 -49.16 54.16 -65.96
N ALA A 10 -49.16 54.77 -67.16
CA ALA A 10 -49.26 54.36 -68.56
C ALA A 10 -48.94 55.58 -69.48
N VAL A 11 -48.43 55.27 -70.67
CA VAL A 11 -48.52 55.86 -72.03
C VAL A 11 -49.30 57.19 -72.26
N ILE A 12 -48.73 58.11 -73.06
CA ILE A 12 -49.27 58.68 -74.35
C ILE A 12 -48.23 59.62 -75.00
N ALA A 13 -48.28 59.66 -76.34
CA ALA A 13 -47.24 60.03 -77.28
C ALA A 13 -47.40 61.43 -77.94
N MET A 14 -46.26 61.95 -78.46
CA MET A 14 -46.03 62.90 -79.58
C MET A 14 -46.62 64.32 -79.46
N THR A 15 -45.84 65.41 -79.62
CA THR A 15 -45.31 65.94 -80.91
C THR A 15 -43.98 66.74 -80.80
N THR A 16 -42.98 66.37 -81.62
CA THR A 16 -41.89 67.13 -82.32
C THR A 16 -41.30 68.47 -81.80
N PRO A 17 -40.09 68.89 -82.25
CA PRO A 17 -38.82 68.18 -82.47
C PRO A 17 -37.62 68.92 -81.82
N GLY A 18 -36.53 68.23 -81.46
CA GLY A 18 -35.31 68.96 -81.11
C GLY A 18 -34.21 68.18 -80.40
N ARG A 19 -33.05 68.18 -81.05
CA ARG A 19 -31.69 68.05 -80.50
C ARG A 19 -31.12 66.63 -80.34
N ALA A 20 -30.43 66.25 -81.42
CA ALA A 20 -29.39 65.22 -81.51
C ALA A 20 -28.15 65.47 -80.61
N THR A 21 -28.30 66.02 -79.41
CA THR A 21 -27.23 66.19 -78.42
C THR A 21 -27.55 65.58 -77.04
N ALA A 22 -28.80 65.18 -76.79
CA ALA A 22 -29.20 64.54 -75.53
C ALA A 22 -28.76 63.06 -75.42
N GLN A 23 -28.61 62.36 -76.56
CA GLN A 23 -28.25 60.94 -76.57
C GLN A 23 -26.80 60.66 -76.12
N ASN A 24 -25.83 61.50 -76.48
CA ASN A 24 -24.42 61.31 -76.08
C ASN A 24 -24.17 61.62 -74.59
N VAL A 25 -24.86 62.62 -74.03
CA VAL A 25 -24.70 62.99 -72.60
C VAL A 25 -25.39 61.99 -71.68
N GLN A 26 -26.53 61.42 -72.11
CA GLN A 26 -27.16 60.31 -71.39
C GLN A 26 -26.35 59.02 -71.51
N GLN A 27 -25.80 58.65 -72.68
CA GLN A 27 -24.93 57.48 -72.80
C GLN A 27 -23.66 57.57 -71.92
N GLN A 28 -22.99 58.72 -71.87
CA GLN A 28 -21.81 58.92 -71.01
C GLN A 28 -22.16 58.87 -69.51
N ALA A 29 -23.32 59.38 -69.09
CA ALA A 29 -23.78 59.29 -67.70
C ALA A 29 -24.23 57.87 -67.30
N TYR A 30 -24.71 57.07 -68.25
CA TYR A 30 -24.99 55.65 -68.02
C TYR A 30 -23.71 54.81 -67.95
N GLU A 31 -22.71 55.11 -68.78
CA GLU A 31 -21.40 54.45 -68.77
C GLU A 31 -20.63 54.74 -67.47
N SER A 32 -20.65 55.98 -66.99
CA SER A 32 -20.04 56.35 -65.70
C SER A 32 -20.68 55.60 -64.53
N LYS A 33 -22.02 55.62 -64.42
CA LYS A 33 -22.75 54.86 -63.39
C LYS A 33 -22.51 53.36 -63.46
N ARG A 34 -22.38 52.80 -64.67
CA ARG A 34 -22.07 51.37 -64.84
C ARG A 34 -20.65 51.06 -64.38
N SER A 35 -19.68 51.91 -64.69
CA SER A 35 -18.29 51.74 -64.21
C SER A 35 -18.18 51.85 -62.69
N GLU A 36 -18.96 52.73 -62.06
CA GLU A 36 -19.02 52.90 -60.60
C GLU A 36 -19.64 51.67 -59.92
N LEU A 37 -20.75 51.14 -60.47
CA LEU A 37 -21.37 49.90 -59.99
C LEU A 37 -20.46 48.68 -60.16
N VAL A 38 -19.68 48.59 -61.24
CA VAL A 38 -18.70 47.51 -61.43
C VAL A 38 -17.58 47.62 -60.38
N LYS A 39 -17.13 48.84 -60.07
CA LYS A 39 -16.12 49.08 -59.05
C LYS A 39 -16.64 48.72 -57.65
N GLU A 40 -17.89 49.05 -57.34
CA GLU A 40 -18.55 48.68 -56.08
C GLU A 40 -18.78 47.16 -55.97
N LEU A 41 -19.16 46.49 -57.06
CA LEU A 41 -19.25 45.03 -57.11
C LEU A 41 -17.89 44.35 -56.92
N GLN A 42 -16.82 44.93 -57.48
CA GLN A 42 -15.48 44.40 -57.30
C GLN A 42 -14.98 44.60 -55.86
N GLN A 43 -15.33 45.71 -55.23
CA GLN A 43 -14.99 46.00 -53.83
C GLN A 43 -15.79 45.13 -52.84
N THR A 44 -17.05 44.83 -53.14
CA THR A 44 -17.85 43.88 -52.33
C THR A 44 -17.39 42.43 -52.52
N GLN A 45 -16.95 42.05 -53.73
CA GLN A 45 -16.30 40.75 -53.96
C GLN A 45 -14.98 40.62 -53.19
N SER A 46 -14.15 41.66 -53.13
CA SER A 46 -12.91 41.60 -52.35
C SER A 46 -13.18 41.51 -50.85
N GLN A 47 -14.16 42.25 -50.33
CA GLN A 47 -14.58 42.14 -48.93
C GLN A 47 -15.11 40.75 -48.60
N LEU A 48 -15.89 40.12 -49.50
CA LEU A 48 -16.37 38.76 -49.29
C LEU A 48 -15.22 37.74 -49.29
N ALA A 49 -14.22 37.92 -50.16
CA ALA A 49 -13.03 37.08 -50.17
C ALA A 49 -12.22 37.23 -48.87
N GLU A 50 -12.09 38.45 -48.35
CA GLU A 50 -11.41 38.75 -47.08
C GLU A 50 -12.17 38.17 -45.87
N VAL A 51 -13.50 38.27 -45.83
CA VAL A 51 -14.30 37.65 -44.77
C VAL A 51 -14.22 36.12 -44.83
N ARG A 52 -14.18 35.55 -46.03
CA ARG A 52 -13.99 34.10 -46.21
C ARG A 52 -12.60 33.64 -45.76
N SER A 53 -11.54 34.38 -46.09
CA SER A 53 -10.18 34.06 -45.64
C SER A 53 -10.05 34.21 -44.12
N ALA A 54 -10.64 35.25 -43.53
CA ALA A 54 -10.71 35.45 -42.09
C ALA A 54 -11.47 34.30 -41.39
N ARG A 55 -12.59 33.82 -41.96
CA ARG A 55 -13.30 32.65 -41.44
C ARG A 55 -12.47 31.38 -41.50
N LEU A 56 -11.74 31.15 -42.59
CA LEU A 56 -10.87 29.97 -42.72
C LEU A 56 -9.72 30.00 -41.72
N GLN A 57 -9.11 31.17 -41.51
CA GLN A 57 -8.08 31.34 -40.48
C GLN A 57 -8.65 31.15 -39.07
N LEU A 58 -9.87 31.63 -38.80
CA LEU A 58 -10.53 31.44 -37.52
C LEU A 58 -10.85 29.96 -37.27
N ALA A 59 -11.34 29.24 -38.30
CA ALA A 59 -11.62 27.81 -38.23
C ALA A 59 -10.34 27.01 -37.91
N ALA A 60 -9.23 27.29 -38.60
CA ALA A 60 -7.94 26.65 -38.34
C ALA A 60 -7.42 26.92 -36.92
N ARG A 61 -7.59 28.15 -36.41
CA ARG A 61 -7.25 28.49 -35.02
C ARG A 61 -8.12 27.74 -34.00
N ILE A 62 -9.42 27.64 -34.26
CA ILE A 62 -10.35 26.90 -33.40
C ILE A 62 -9.98 25.41 -33.37
N GLU A 63 -9.71 24.80 -34.52
CA GLU A 63 -9.27 23.40 -34.60
C GLU A 63 -8.00 23.15 -33.79
N THR A 64 -7.02 24.06 -33.88
CA THR A 64 -5.75 23.96 -33.13
C THR A 64 -5.99 24.04 -31.62
N VAL A 65 -6.86 24.98 -31.18
CA VAL A 65 -7.20 25.15 -29.75
C VAL A 65 -7.99 23.95 -29.22
N ILE A 66 -8.91 23.40 -30.01
CA ILE A 66 -9.66 22.20 -29.63
C ILE A 66 -8.72 20.99 -29.49
N ALA A 67 -7.79 20.80 -30.44
CA ALA A 67 -6.81 19.72 -30.36
C ALA A 67 -5.93 19.84 -29.09
N GLN A 68 -5.45 21.05 -28.77
CA GLN A 68 -4.69 21.29 -27.55
C GLN A 68 -5.51 21.04 -26.28
N MET A 69 -6.75 21.52 -26.21
CA MET A 69 -7.62 21.28 -25.06
C MET A 69 -7.95 19.79 -24.88
N LEU A 70 -8.20 19.07 -25.97
CA LEU A 70 -8.44 17.62 -25.92
C LEU A 70 -7.20 16.88 -25.43
N GLN A 71 -6.01 17.24 -25.90
CA GLN A 71 -4.76 16.64 -25.46
C GLN A 71 -4.51 16.91 -23.96
N GLN A 72 -4.67 18.15 -23.51
CA GLN A 72 -4.54 18.51 -22.09
C GLN A 72 -5.54 17.76 -21.21
N ARG A 73 -6.80 17.66 -21.64
CA ARG A 73 -7.84 16.95 -20.91
C ARG A 73 -7.58 15.44 -20.86
N ALA A 74 -7.14 14.84 -21.97
CA ALA A 74 -6.76 13.43 -22.00
C ALA A 74 -5.58 13.14 -21.06
N GLN A 75 -4.55 14.00 -21.06
CA GLN A 75 -3.40 13.86 -20.17
C GLN A 75 -3.77 14.05 -18.69
N ALA A 76 -4.65 15.01 -18.38
CA ALA A 76 -5.18 15.21 -17.04
C ALA A 76 -6.00 14.00 -16.54
N LEU A 77 -6.82 13.40 -17.42
CA LEU A 77 -7.58 12.19 -17.08
C LEU A 77 -6.67 10.98 -16.86
N LEU A 78 -5.61 10.81 -17.66
CA LEU A 78 -4.64 9.73 -17.47
C LEU A 78 -3.90 9.87 -16.14
N MET A 79 -3.35 11.06 -15.84
CA MET A 79 -2.68 11.30 -14.56
C MET A 79 -3.64 11.14 -13.37
N SER A 80 -4.89 11.59 -13.50
CA SER A 80 -5.90 11.41 -12.44
C SER A 80 -6.23 9.93 -12.21
N ASN A 81 -6.36 9.14 -13.26
CA ASN A 81 -6.60 7.70 -13.15
C ASN A 81 -5.41 6.96 -12.53
N GLU A 82 -4.18 7.29 -12.92
CA GLU A 82 -2.98 6.71 -12.32
C GLU A 82 -2.86 7.09 -10.83
N GLN A 83 -3.11 8.34 -10.48
CA GLN A 83 -3.08 8.80 -9.09
C GLN A 83 -4.17 8.10 -8.24
N ASN A 84 -5.38 7.96 -8.77
CA ASN A 84 -6.47 7.23 -8.11
C ASN A 84 -6.14 5.74 -7.96
N ALA A 85 -5.55 5.11 -8.98
CA ALA A 85 -5.15 3.70 -8.92
C ALA A 85 -4.07 3.46 -7.85
N LEU A 86 -3.08 4.35 -7.76
CA LEU A 86 -2.04 4.26 -6.72
C LEU A 86 -2.62 4.44 -5.30
N GLN A 87 -3.51 5.41 -5.09
CA GLN A 87 -4.18 5.58 -3.80
C GLN A 87 -5.04 4.36 -3.43
N GLN A 88 -5.73 3.76 -4.40
CA GLN A 88 -6.50 2.53 -4.16
C GLN A 88 -5.61 1.35 -3.82
N LEU A 89 -4.48 1.18 -4.52
CA LEU A 89 -3.51 0.13 -4.20
C LEU A 89 -2.91 0.32 -2.80
N ASP A 90 -2.58 1.55 -2.41
CA ASP A 90 -2.05 1.84 -1.08
C ASP A 90 -3.08 1.54 0.03
N ALA A 91 -4.35 1.90 -0.19
CA ALA A 91 -5.44 1.54 0.70
C ALA A 91 -5.64 0.01 0.80
N ILE A 92 -5.57 -0.72 -0.33
CA ILE A 92 -5.66 -2.18 -0.35
C ILE A 92 -4.47 -2.79 0.40
N LEU A 93 -3.24 -2.32 0.16
CA LEU A 93 -2.05 -2.82 0.84
C LEU A 93 -2.12 -2.59 2.34
N THR A 94 -2.52 -1.41 2.77
CA THR A 94 -2.73 -1.09 4.20
C THR A 94 -3.77 -2.01 4.82
N SER A 95 -4.94 -2.16 4.17
CA SER A 95 -5.99 -3.07 4.65
C SER A 95 -5.55 -4.54 4.67
N SER A 96 -4.69 -4.96 3.74
CA SER A 96 -4.14 -6.31 3.67
C SER A 96 -3.16 -6.55 4.83
N GLN A 97 -2.29 -5.57 5.12
CA GLN A 97 -1.39 -5.62 6.28
C GLN A 97 -2.16 -5.72 7.60
N ASP A 98 -3.19 -4.89 7.78
CA ASP A 98 -4.05 -4.93 8.97
C ASP A 98 -4.73 -6.29 9.13
N ASN A 99 -5.24 -6.87 8.03
CA ASN A 99 -5.83 -8.20 8.04
C ASN A 99 -4.82 -9.30 8.37
N LEU A 100 -3.60 -9.23 7.84
CA LEU A 100 -2.55 -10.21 8.15
C LEU A 100 -2.11 -10.12 9.62
N LEU A 101 -2.00 -8.91 10.17
CA LEU A 101 -1.72 -8.71 11.60
C LEU A 101 -2.86 -9.26 12.46
N ALA A 102 -4.11 -8.96 12.11
CA ALA A 102 -5.27 -9.51 12.80
C ALA A 102 -5.35 -11.04 12.70
N GLN A 103 -5.02 -11.62 11.55
CA GLN A 103 -4.96 -13.08 11.38
C GLN A 103 -3.84 -13.69 12.22
N ARG A 104 -2.64 -13.08 12.23
CA ARG A 104 -1.54 -13.50 13.09
C ARG A 104 -1.98 -13.51 14.55
N ASP A 105 -2.63 -12.45 15.02
CA ASP A 105 -3.08 -12.33 16.41
C ASP A 105 -4.19 -13.34 16.76
N ARG A 106 -5.03 -13.71 15.78
CA ARG A 106 -5.97 -14.84 15.93
C ARG A 106 -5.24 -16.18 16.03
N PHE A 107 -4.20 -16.41 15.23
CA PHE A 107 -3.45 -17.66 15.29
C PHE A 107 -2.66 -17.80 16.59
N THR A 108 -2.08 -16.73 17.12
CA THR A 108 -1.40 -16.75 18.42
C THR A 108 -2.39 -17.04 19.54
N SER A 109 -3.53 -16.35 19.57
CA SER A 109 -4.58 -16.59 20.58
C SER A 109 -5.19 -18.00 20.50
N ILE A 110 -5.43 -18.54 19.31
CA ILE A 110 -5.86 -19.93 19.13
C ILE A 110 -4.77 -20.89 19.61
N GLY A 111 -3.50 -20.63 19.27
CA GLY A 111 -2.36 -21.44 19.71
C GLY A 111 -2.26 -21.49 21.23
N ASP A 112 -2.41 -20.35 21.90
CA ASP A 112 -2.39 -20.25 23.36
C ASP A 112 -3.60 -20.97 23.99
N ALA A 113 -4.80 -20.82 23.40
CA ALA A 113 -6.00 -21.53 23.86
C ALA A 113 -5.86 -23.05 23.70
N VAL A 114 -5.25 -23.54 22.63
CA VAL A 114 -5.00 -24.97 22.40
C VAL A 114 -3.99 -25.51 23.43
N ARG A 115 -2.91 -24.77 23.69
CA ARG A 115 -1.93 -25.12 24.73
C ARG A 115 -2.56 -25.13 26.11
N GLN A 116 -3.42 -24.17 26.43
CA GLN A 116 -4.11 -24.13 27.72
C GLN A 116 -5.14 -25.27 27.86
N ARG A 117 -5.86 -25.60 26.79
CA ARG A 117 -6.84 -26.70 26.79
C ARG A 117 -6.21 -28.07 26.93
N SER A 118 -4.99 -28.27 26.43
CA SER A 118 -4.29 -29.56 26.55
C SER A 118 -3.96 -29.92 28.01
N GLY A 119 -3.83 -28.90 28.87
CA GLY A 119 -3.39 -29.06 30.26
C GLY A 119 -1.96 -29.58 30.39
N ALA A 120 -1.18 -29.66 29.31
CA ALA A 120 0.21 -30.06 29.34
C ALA A 120 1.10 -28.87 29.69
N MET A 121 1.92 -29.00 30.74
CA MET A 121 2.85 -27.97 31.17
C MET A 121 4.28 -28.49 31.14
N LEU A 122 5.20 -27.69 30.61
CA LEU A 122 6.63 -27.97 30.66
C LEU A 122 7.30 -27.03 31.67
N VAL A 123 8.04 -27.61 32.62
CA VAL A 123 8.84 -26.87 33.60
C VAL A 123 10.29 -27.29 33.48
N VAL A 124 11.18 -26.33 33.28
CA VAL A 124 12.63 -26.56 33.22
C VAL A 124 13.28 -25.95 34.45
N LEU A 125 14.04 -26.78 35.15
CA LEU A 125 14.73 -26.48 36.40
C LEU A 125 16.24 -26.62 36.22
N LEU A 126 17.00 -25.77 36.90
CA LEU A 126 18.44 -25.90 37.05
C LEU A 126 18.80 -26.01 38.53
N ARG A 127 19.67 -26.96 38.83
CA ARG A 127 20.23 -27.16 40.16
C ARG A 127 21.74 -27.29 40.07
N ALA A 128 22.48 -26.64 40.97
CA ALA A 128 23.86 -27.01 41.24
C ALA A 128 23.87 -28.02 42.38
N ASP A 129 24.59 -29.12 42.23
CA ASP A 129 24.72 -30.08 43.31
C ASP A 129 25.62 -29.53 44.42
N SER A 130 25.19 -29.69 45.65
CA SER A 130 25.85 -29.16 46.85
C SER A 130 27.02 -30.04 47.31
N SER A 131 27.18 -31.25 46.75
CA SER A 131 28.14 -32.26 47.22
C SER A 131 29.53 -32.19 46.56
N ALA A 132 29.68 -31.44 45.48
CA ALA A 132 30.95 -31.29 44.76
C ALA A 132 31.48 -29.86 44.93
N SER A 133 32.80 -29.70 44.88
CA SER A 133 33.50 -28.39 44.82
C SER A 133 32.67 -27.34 44.09
N GLN A 134 32.34 -26.23 44.78
CA GLN A 134 31.39 -25.19 44.33
C GLN A 134 31.45 -24.95 42.82
N ALA A 135 30.52 -25.55 42.07
CA ALA A 135 30.42 -25.31 40.65
C ALA A 135 29.96 -23.87 40.44
N MET A 136 30.80 -23.05 39.83
CA MET A 136 30.48 -21.67 39.48
C MET A 136 29.80 -21.65 38.12
N LEU A 137 28.51 -21.35 38.13
CA LEU A 137 27.73 -21.15 36.92
C LEU A 137 27.95 -19.72 36.41
N GLY A 138 28.07 -19.57 35.09
CA GLY A 138 28.23 -18.30 34.39
C GLY A 138 26.94 -17.87 33.69
N ALA A 139 26.95 -17.84 32.36
CA ALA A 139 25.75 -17.62 31.56
C ALA A 139 25.05 -18.95 31.26
N ALA A 140 23.73 -18.93 31.18
CA ALA A 140 22.90 -20.02 30.70
C ALA A 140 21.88 -19.52 29.69
N THR A 141 21.75 -20.23 28.57
CA THR A 141 20.75 -20.02 27.53
C THR A 141 19.94 -21.30 27.39
N LEU A 142 18.62 -21.16 27.52
CA LEU A 142 17.66 -22.24 27.37
C LEU A 142 16.92 -22.11 26.04
N GLN A 143 16.86 -23.21 25.32
CA GLN A 143 16.05 -23.36 24.12
C GLN A 143 15.04 -24.48 24.29
N VAL A 144 13.83 -24.26 23.78
CA VAL A 144 12.77 -25.28 23.66
C VAL A 144 12.35 -25.31 22.19
N ASP A 145 12.39 -26.47 21.57
CA ASP A 145 12.09 -26.69 20.16
C ASP A 145 12.87 -25.74 19.23
N ASN A 146 14.16 -25.55 19.52
CA ASN A 146 15.08 -24.67 18.80
C ASN A 146 14.74 -23.15 18.88
N ALA A 147 13.76 -22.76 19.69
CA ALA A 147 13.50 -21.37 20.02
C ALA A 147 14.24 -20.99 21.31
N ALA A 148 14.96 -19.86 21.33
CA ALA A 148 15.53 -19.31 22.55
C ALA A 148 14.40 -18.78 23.45
N VAL A 149 14.34 -19.26 24.68
CA VAL A 149 13.24 -18.96 25.59
C VAL A 149 13.69 -18.23 26.86
N GLN A 150 14.92 -18.46 27.30
CA GLN A 150 15.44 -17.80 28.49
C GLN A 150 16.96 -17.64 28.40
N ASP A 151 17.45 -16.46 28.80
CA ASP A 151 18.84 -16.22 29.13
C ASP A 151 18.97 -15.88 30.62
N ARG A 152 20.00 -16.39 31.27
CA ARG A 152 20.29 -16.17 32.70
C ARG A 152 21.78 -15.99 32.91
N THR A 153 22.16 -15.03 33.74
CA THR A 153 23.54 -14.87 34.23
C THR A 153 23.56 -15.12 35.72
N TYR A 154 24.40 -16.05 36.16
CA TYR A 154 24.59 -16.38 37.56
C TYR A 154 25.73 -15.55 38.14
N ASN A 155 25.44 -14.85 39.24
CA ASN A 155 26.44 -14.14 40.03
C ASN A 155 26.81 -14.95 41.28
N THR A 156 27.73 -14.43 42.09
CA THR A 156 28.21 -15.11 43.30
C THR A 156 27.06 -15.42 44.28
N THR A 157 26.11 -14.51 44.46
CA THR A 157 24.96 -14.71 45.36
C THR A 157 24.07 -15.84 44.87
N THR A 158 23.74 -15.88 43.57
CA THR A 158 22.92 -16.95 43.00
C THR A 158 23.64 -18.30 43.04
N ASN A 159 24.95 -18.32 42.74
CA ASN A 159 25.76 -19.52 42.85
C ASN A 159 25.81 -20.06 44.29
N ASN A 160 25.91 -19.18 45.29
CA ASN A 160 25.84 -19.59 46.70
C ASN A 160 24.48 -20.19 47.06
N ALA A 161 23.38 -19.58 46.61
CA ALA A 161 22.05 -20.12 46.85
C ALA A 161 21.86 -21.50 46.20
N LEU A 162 22.30 -21.67 44.95
CA LEU A 162 22.24 -22.94 44.24
C LEU A 162 23.11 -24.01 44.92
N ALA A 163 24.31 -23.63 45.38
CA ALA A 163 25.19 -24.51 46.14
C ALA A 163 24.60 -24.93 47.51
N MET A 164 23.72 -24.11 48.10
CA MET A 164 22.95 -24.45 49.29
C MET A 164 21.70 -25.29 49.00
N GLY A 165 21.49 -25.69 47.75
CA GLY A 165 20.37 -26.54 47.33
C GLY A 165 19.17 -25.78 46.78
N ALA A 166 19.26 -24.48 46.52
CA ALA A 166 18.23 -23.77 45.77
C ALA A 166 18.11 -24.36 44.35
N VAL A 167 16.92 -24.21 43.78
CA VAL A 167 16.59 -24.61 42.41
C VAL A 167 16.16 -23.37 41.65
N ASP A 168 16.75 -23.13 40.49
CA ASP A 168 16.31 -22.06 39.59
C ASP A 168 15.29 -22.62 38.59
N GLN A 169 14.15 -21.94 38.45
CA GLN A 169 13.16 -22.25 37.42
C GLN A 169 13.48 -21.41 36.18
N LEU A 170 14.00 -22.07 35.15
CA LEU A 170 14.37 -21.42 33.88
C LEU A 170 13.18 -21.23 32.96
N TYR A 171 12.22 -22.14 33.00
CA TYR A 171 11.06 -22.08 32.13
C TYR A 171 9.84 -22.72 32.77
N ARG A 172 8.69 -22.14 32.48
CA ARG A 172 7.38 -22.68 32.82
C ARG A 172 6.37 -22.16 31.80
N SER A 173 5.76 -23.05 31.04
CA SER A 173 4.69 -22.68 30.12
C SER A 173 3.80 -23.87 29.75
N ASN A 174 2.61 -23.56 29.25
CA ASN A 174 1.74 -24.54 28.62
C ASN A 174 2.31 -24.92 27.24
N VAL A 175 2.31 -26.21 26.97
CA VAL A 175 2.84 -26.78 25.73
C VAL A 175 1.80 -27.68 25.06
N LEU A 176 2.09 -28.10 23.83
CA LEU A 176 1.28 -29.12 23.18
C LEU A 176 1.62 -30.48 23.79
N PRO A 177 0.69 -31.45 23.83
CA PRO A 177 0.94 -32.78 24.36
C PRO A 177 1.72 -33.61 23.32
N THR A 178 2.95 -33.20 23.05
CA THR A 178 3.85 -33.74 22.02
C THR A 178 5.27 -33.90 22.58
N SER A 179 6.17 -34.49 21.80
CA SER A 179 7.60 -34.45 22.11
C SER A 179 8.14 -33.03 21.96
N HIS A 180 8.93 -32.58 22.93
CA HIS A 180 9.65 -31.32 22.93
C HIS A 180 11.15 -31.57 23.09
N THR A 181 11.96 -30.76 22.43
CA THR A 181 13.42 -30.77 22.56
C THR A 181 13.84 -29.62 23.45
N VAL A 182 14.48 -29.92 24.58
CA VAL A 182 15.00 -28.92 25.52
C VAL A 182 16.52 -28.92 25.45
N THR A 183 17.12 -27.78 25.11
CA THR A 183 18.58 -27.60 25.05
C THR A 183 18.99 -26.53 26.03
N LEU A 184 19.87 -26.87 26.97
CA LEU A 184 20.53 -25.94 27.88
C LEU A 184 21.98 -25.77 27.45
N GLN A 185 22.37 -24.53 27.17
CA GLN A 185 23.76 -24.11 27.06
C GLN A 185 24.11 -23.38 28.33
N ILE A 186 25.18 -23.77 29.03
CA ILE A 186 25.58 -23.17 30.30
C ILE A 186 27.09 -23.17 30.47
N THR A 187 27.65 -22.09 31.00
CA THR A 187 29.05 -22.04 31.41
C THR A 187 29.20 -22.55 32.83
N VAL A 188 30.00 -23.60 33.02
CA VAL A 188 30.35 -24.18 34.33
C VAL A 188 31.86 -24.03 34.54
N ASN A 189 32.27 -23.35 35.60
CA ASN A 189 33.67 -23.05 35.91
C ASN A 189 34.44 -22.43 34.73
N GLY A 190 33.77 -21.54 33.98
CA GLY A 190 34.34 -20.90 32.78
C GLY A 190 34.30 -21.75 31.50
N THR A 191 33.87 -23.01 31.57
CA THR A 191 33.77 -23.90 30.40
C THR A 191 32.32 -23.97 29.90
N PRO A 192 32.02 -23.64 28.64
CA PRO A 192 30.69 -23.79 28.08
C PRO A 192 30.34 -25.28 27.92
N MET A 193 29.13 -25.64 28.32
CA MET A 193 28.56 -26.97 28.23
C MET A 193 27.19 -26.88 27.55
N THR A 194 26.88 -27.85 26.71
CA THR A 194 25.57 -27.95 26.06
C THR A 194 24.97 -29.31 26.36
N GLN A 195 23.73 -29.33 26.81
CA GLN A 195 22.98 -30.54 27.07
C GLN A 195 21.60 -30.46 26.41
N THR A 196 21.24 -31.50 25.67
CA THR A 196 19.93 -31.61 25.01
C THR A 196 19.18 -32.82 25.54
N VAL A 197 17.86 -32.69 25.67
CA VAL A 197 16.93 -33.72 26.15
C VAL A 197 15.66 -33.67 25.33
N ASN A 198 15.16 -34.83 24.93
CA ASN A 198 13.82 -34.96 24.37
C ASN A 198 12.84 -35.40 25.47
N VAL A 199 11.73 -34.70 25.61
CA VAL A 199 10.69 -35.01 26.59
C VAL A 199 9.33 -35.07 25.96
N ASN A 200 8.54 -36.07 26.34
CA ASN A 200 7.16 -36.19 25.91
C ASN A 200 6.25 -35.49 26.91
N ALA A 201 5.65 -34.38 26.51
CA ALA A 201 4.58 -33.76 27.26
C ALA A 201 3.28 -34.52 27.04
N SER A 202 2.58 -34.85 28.12
CA SER A 202 1.27 -35.50 28.07
C SER A 202 0.18 -34.53 28.54
N GLY A 203 -1.03 -34.68 28.03
CA GLY A 203 -2.16 -33.86 28.46
C GLY A 203 -2.41 -33.97 29.97
N GLU A 204 -2.87 -32.88 30.58
CA GLU A 204 -3.21 -32.80 32.01
C GLU A 204 -2.06 -33.19 32.98
N THR A 205 -0.81 -33.04 32.53
CA THR A 205 0.38 -33.33 33.33
C THR A 205 1.37 -32.18 33.29
N VAL A 206 2.17 -32.08 34.36
CA VAL A 206 3.38 -31.26 34.37
C VAL A 206 4.57 -32.17 34.08
N THR A 207 5.25 -31.92 32.97
CA THR A 207 6.53 -32.54 32.63
C THR A 207 7.66 -31.66 33.14
N TYR A 208 8.50 -32.23 33.99
CA TYR A 208 9.67 -31.57 34.55
C TYR A 208 10.94 -32.04 33.85
N VAL A 209 11.82 -31.08 33.55
CA VAL A 209 13.18 -31.31 33.11
C VAL A 209 14.10 -30.61 34.08
N GLN A 210 14.92 -31.35 34.80
CA GLN A 210 15.93 -30.77 35.67
C GLN A 210 17.31 -31.02 35.09
N PHE A 211 18.06 -29.95 34.89
CA PHE A 211 19.49 -30.01 34.67
C PHE A 211 20.20 -29.89 36.02
N ALA A 212 20.97 -30.90 36.39
CA ALA A 212 21.78 -30.90 37.60
C ALA A 212 23.26 -30.78 37.23
N VAL A 213 23.96 -29.81 37.82
CA VAL A 213 25.41 -29.68 37.67
C VAL A 213 26.09 -30.52 38.74
N ARG A 214 26.70 -31.64 38.33
CA ARG A 214 27.37 -32.61 39.20
C ARG A 214 28.79 -32.82 38.74
N ASN A 215 29.77 -32.62 39.62
CA ASN A 215 31.20 -32.82 39.30
C ASN A 215 31.65 -32.06 38.03
N GLY A 216 31.15 -30.85 37.82
CA GLY A 216 31.46 -30.05 36.63
C GLY A 216 30.79 -30.54 35.33
N GLN A 217 29.86 -31.49 35.41
CA GLN A 217 29.05 -31.97 34.28
C GLN A 217 27.58 -31.59 34.44
N VAL A 218 26.89 -31.39 33.33
CA VAL A 218 25.44 -31.14 33.31
C VAL A 218 24.71 -32.45 33.03
N VAL A 219 23.94 -32.93 34.00
CA VAL A 219 23.17 -34.18 33.88
C VAL A 219 21.68 -33.86 33.89
N PRO A 220 20.93 -34.23 32.84
CA PRO A 220 19.49 -34.04 32.82
C PRO A 220 18.75 -35.17 33.55
N THR A 221 17.59 -34.85 34.12
CA THR A 221 16.64 -35.81 34.67
C THR A 221 15.23 -35.33 34.38
N THR A 222 14.33 -36.26 34.06
CA THR A 222 12.97 -35.93 33.67
C THR A 222 11.97 -36.75 34.47
N TRP A 223 10.84 -36.14 34.81
CA TRP A 223 9.72 -36.83 35.44
C TRP A 223 8.42 -36.10 35.12
N THR A 224 7.30 -36.79 35.34
CA THR A 224 5.97 -36.24 35.13
C THR A 224 5.18 -36.28 36.43
N SER A 225 4.36 -35.27 36.65
CA SER A 225 3.38 -35.23 37.74
C SER A 225 1.98 -35.09 37.16
N ARG A 226 0.99 -35.73 37.78
CA ARG A 226 -0.42 -35.55 37.42
C ARG A 226 -0.92 -34.22 37.98
N GLY A 227 -1.70 -33.51 37.17
CA GLY A 227 -2.23 -32.19 37.51
C GLY A 227 -1.66 -31.10 36.60
N THR A 228 -2.28 -29.93 36.66
CA THR A 228 -1.96 -28.77 35.82
C THR A 228 -1.21 -27.66 36.58
N THR A 229 -0.98 -27.85 37.88
CA THR A 229 -0.24 -26.92 38.75
C THR A 229 1.06 -27.58 39.20
N PRO A 230 2.22 -26.90 39.03
CA PRO A 230 3.45 -27.36 39.63
C PRO A 230 3.43 -26.99 41.12
N PHE A 231 3.60 -28.03 41.94
CA PHE A 231 3.53 -28.03 43.41
C PHE A 231 2.13 -27.90 44.00
#